data_AF-A0A229TI02-F1
#
_entry.id   AF-A0A229TI02-F1
#
_cell.length_a   1.000
_cell.length_b   1.000
_cell.length_c   1.000
_cell.angle_alpha   90.00
_cell.angle_beta   90.00
_cell.angle_gamma   90.00
#
_symmetry.space_group_name_H-M   'P 1'
#
loop_
_entity.id
_entity.type
_entity.pdbx_description
1 polymer ?
#
loop_
_entity_poly.entity_id
_entity_poly.type
_entity_poly.pdbx_seq_one_letter_code
_entity_poly.pdbx_strand_id
1 'polypeptide(L)'
;MTGRSLEQLEDDYWGDPPPDTSYLIRTCYRMRQVPLDELDAEGVRILLGQQIGVPYLVPRALEILNRDPFAETHFGYLVDALRRIPEDYWAANPVQHADFDRARRRAGR
;
A
#
# COMPACT_ATOMS: atom_id res chain seq x y z
N MET A 1 10.51 -14.16 -0.98
CA MET A 1 9.37 -13.32 -0.55
C MET A 1 8.17 -14.22 -0.47
N THR A 2 7.38 -14.14 0.60
CA THR A 2 6.22 -15.03 0.78
C THR A 2 5.10 -14.57 -0.14
N GLY A 3 4.68 -15.40 -1.10
CA GLY A 3 3.53 -15.16 -1.99
C GLY A 3 2.19 -15.26 -1.26
N ARG A 4 2.07 -14.55 -0.13
CA ARG A 4 0.87 -14.48 0.70
C ARG A 4 0.11 -13.19 0.41
N SER A 5 -1.21 -13.28 0.40
CA SER A 5 -2.11 -12.14 0.28
C SER A 5 -2.32 -11.43 1.62
N LEU A 6 -3.00 -10.28 1.62
CA LEU A 6 -3.35 -9.59 2.88
C LEU A 6 -4.26 -10.43 3.74
N GLU A 7 -5.26 -11.10 3.16
CA GLU A 7 -6.18 -11.96 3.92
C GLU A 7 -5.42 -13.06 4.66
N GLN A 8 -4.39 -13.64 4.03
CA GLN A 8 -3.56 -14.68 4.65
C GLN A 8 -2.58 -14.14 5.69
N LEU A 9 -2.13 -12.90 5.55
CA LEU A 9 -1.20 -12.27 6.49
C LEU A 9 -1.91 -11.78 7.75
N GLU A 10 -3.15 -11.33 7.59
CA GLU A 10 -4.02 -10.83 8.66
C GLU A 10 -4.88 -11.94 9.29
N ASP A 11 -4.96 -13.11 8.65
CA ASP A 11 -5.91 -14.18 8.97
C ASP A 11 -7.37 -13.67 8.98
N ASP A 12 -7.68 -12.77 8.04
CA ASP A 12 -8.97 -12.08 7.92
C ASP A 12 -9.48 -12.12 6.47
N TYR A 13 -10.47 -13.00 6.24
CA TYR A 13 -11.03 -13.31 4.93
C TYR A 13 -12.41 -12.68 4.78
N TRP A 14 -12.55 -11.76 3.82
CA TRP A 14 -13.80 -11.01 3.66
C TRP A 14 -14.81 -11.75 2.77
N GLY A 15 -14.36 -12.74 2.01
CA GLY A 15 -15.18 -13.49 1.06
C GLY A 15 -15.53 -12.64 -0.17
N ASP A 16 -16.73 -12.86 -0.73
CA ASP A 16 -17.19 -12.09 -1.87
C ASP A 16 -17.71 -10.70 -1.44
N PRO A 17 -17.46 -9.64 -2.24
CA PRO A 17 -18.04 -8.34 -1.96
C PRO A 17 -19.58 -8.43 -2.02
N PRO A 18 -20.30 -7.73 -1.13
CA PRO A 18 -21.76 -7.70 -1.16
C PRO A 18 -22.32 -7.29 -2.54
N PRO A 19 -23.56 -7.70 -2.89
CA PRO A 19 -24.22 -7.13 -4.06
C PRO A 19 -24.35 -5.60 -3.91
N ASP A 20 -24.30 -4.88 -5.02
CA ASP A 20 -24.48 -3.42 -5.09
C ASP A 20 -23.42 -2.53 -4.39
N THR A 21 -22.22 -3.04 -4.08
CA THR A 21 -21.15 -2.16 -3.56
C THR A 21 -20.60 -1.19 -4.61
N SER A 22 -19.82 -0.20 -4.19
CA SER A 22 -19.07 0.65 -5.12
C SER A 22 -17.96 -0.14 -5.82
N TYR A 23 -17.54 0.34 -7.00
CA TYR A 23 -16.37 -0.22 -7.70
C TYR A 23 -15.10 -0.23 -6.81
N LEU A 24 -14.93 0.79 -5.97
CA LEU A 24 -13.81 0.90 -5.03
C LEU A 24 -13.84 -0.24 -4.00
N ILE A 25 -14.99 -0.52 -3.39
CA ILE A 25 -15.13 -1.61 -2.42
C ILE A 25 -14.84 -2.95 -3.09
N ARG A 26 -15.44 -3.24 -4.26
CA ARG A 26 -15.12 -4.47 -5.02
C ARG A 26 -13.64 -4.62 -5.33
N THR A 27 -12.98 -3.50 -5.67
CA THR A 27 -11.54 -3.49 -5.95
C THR A 27 -10.74 -3.82 -4.70
N CYS A 28 -11.11 -3.29 -3.53
CA CYS A 28 -10.43 -3.60 -2.28
C CYS A 28 -10.55 -5.09 -1.93
N TYR A 29 -11.75 -5.68 -2.06
CA TYR A 29 -11.96 -7.13 -1.84
C TYR A 29 -11.04 -7.95 -2.74
N ARG A 30 -11.05 -7.67 -4.05
CA ARG A 30 -10.17 -8.38 -5.00
C ARG A 30 -8.69 -8.21 -4.67
N MET A 31 -8.24 -6.99 -4.37
CA MET A 31 -6.82 -6.72 -4.13
C MET A 31 -6.30 -7.32 -2.81
N ARG A 32 -7.15 -7.51 -1.80
CA ARG A 32 -6.76 -8.22 -0.56
C ARG A 32 -6.40 -9.69 -0.80
N GLN A 33 -6.92 -10.30 -1.86
CA GLN A 33 -6.68 -11.69 -2.25
C GLN A 33 -5.41 -11.87 -3.10
N VAL A 34 -4.90 -10.79 -3.69
CA VAL A 34 -3.69 -10.83 -4.53
C VAL A 34 -2.45 -11.03 -3.64
N PRO A 35 -1.51 -11.92 -4.01
CA PRO A 35 -0.22 -12.02 -3.32
C PRO A 35 0.49 -10.68 -3.25
N LEU A 36 1.07 -10.36 -2.09
CA LEU A 36 1.65 -9.03 -1.84
C LEU A 36 2.78 -8.65 -2.82
N ASP A 37 3.53 -9.63 -3.31
CA ASP A 37 4.60 -9.50 -4.29
C ASP A 37 4.09 -9.29 -5.73
N GLU A 38 2.88 -9.75 -6.03
CA GLU A 38 2.18 -9.52 -7.30
C GLU A 38 1.35 -8.24 -7.29
N LEU A 39 1.06 -7.69 -6.10
CA LEU A 39 0.34 -6.42 -5.97
C LEU A 39 1.19 -5.27 -6.53
N ASP A 40 0.61 -4.58 -7.52
CA ASP A 40 1.23 -3.44 -8.21
C ASP A 40 1.04 -2.13 -7.44
N ALA A 41 1.66 -1.06 -7.95
CA ALA A 41 1.60 0.25 -7.33
C ALA A 41 0.16 0.80 -7.21
N GLU A 42 -0.72 0.49 -8.17
CA GLU A 42 -2.11 0.93 -8.14
C GLU A 42 -2.89 0.22 -7.03
N GLY A 43 -2.77 -1.11 -6.93
CA GLY A 43 -3.42 -1.91 -5.90
C GLY A 43 -2.95 -1.51 -4.50
N VAL A 44 -1.64 -1.35 -4.30
CA VAL A 44 -1.06 -0.87 -3.03
C VAL A 44 -1.62 0.49 -2.66
N ARG A 45 -1.65 1.43 -3.61
CA ARG A 45 -2.18 2.78 -3.41
C ARG A 45 -3.67 2.77 -3.03
N ILE A 46 -4.49 2.01 -3.74
CA ILE A 46 -5.94 1.94 -3.49
C ILE A 46 -6.19 1.46 -2.06
N LEU A 47 -5.54 0.37 -1.65
CA LEU A 47 -5.71 -0.21 -0.32
C LEU A 47 -5.19 0.71 0.78
N LEU A 48 -3.98 1.28 0.63
CA LEU A 48 -3.45 2.26 1.58
C LEU A 48 -4.32 3.52 1.69
N GLY A 49 -4.89 3.97 0.57
CA GLY A 49 -5.83 5.09 0.55
C GLY A 49 -7.12 4.82 1.33
N GLN A 50 -7.49 3.55 1.52
CA GLN A 50 -8.59 3.11 2.38
C GLN A 50 -8.11 2.67 3.78
N GLN A 51 -6.82 2.86 4.11
CA GLN A 51 -6.18 2.40 5.35
C GLN A 51 -6.29 0.89 5.60
N ILE A 52 -6.34 0.09 4.55
CA ILE A 52 -6.39 -1.38 4.62
C ILE A 52 -4.95 -1.93 4.58
N GLY A 53 -4.62 -2.89 5.44
CA GLY A 53 -3.35 -3.63 5.38
C GLY A 53 -2.08 -2.79 5.55
N VAL A 54 -2.18 -1.65 6.24
CA VAL A 54 -1.08 -0.68 6.40
C VAL A 54 0.25 -1.34 6.82
N PRO A 55 0.32 -2.22 7.84
CA PRO A 55 1.60 -2.81 8.28
C PRO A 55 2.32 -3.63 7.20
N TYR A 56 1.58 -4.20 6.26
CA TYR A 56 2.12 -5.04 5.20
C TYR A 56 2.34 -4.25 3.90
N LEU A 57 1.48 -3.27 3.63
CA LEU A 57 1.53 -2.46 2.41
C LEU A 57 2.55 -1.33 2.47
N VAL A 58 2.85 -0.76 3.64
CA VAL A 58 3.88 0.30 3.74
C VAL A 58 5.27 -0.22 3.31
N PRO A 59 5.77 -1.37 3.79
CA PRO A 59 7.02 -1.94 3.29
C PRO A 59 7.03 -2.16 1.78
N ARG A 60 5.91 -2.67 1.23
CA ARG A 60 5.76 -2.91 -0.20
C ARG A 60 5.76 -1.62 -1.02
N ALA A 61 5.06 -0.58 -0.55
CA ALA A 61 5.06 0.73 -1.18
C ALA A 61 6.47 1.34 -1.23
N LEU A 62 7.23 1.24 -0.14
CA LEU A 62 8.60 1.73 -0.08
C LEU A 62 9.54 0.94 -1.00
N GLU A 63 9.34 -0.38 -1.13
CA GLU A 63 10.08 -1.20 -2.10
C GLU A 63 9.82 -0.72 -3.53
N ILE A 64 8.56 -0.47 -3.90
CA ILE A 64 8.18 0.05 -5.22
C ILE A 64 8.86 1.41 -5.47
N LEU A 65 8.74 2.35 -4.52
CA LEU A 65 9.35 3.69 -4.62
C LEU A 65 10.88 3.65 -4.69
N ASN A 66 11.52 2.68 -4.05
CA ASN A 66 12.98 2.52 -4.10
C ASN A 66 13.46 1.90 -5.42
N ARG A 67 12.64 1.06 -6.07
CA ARG A 67 12.98 0.43 -7.35
C ARG A 67 12.76 1.36 -8.54
N ASP A 68 11.72 2.19 -8.50
CA ASP A 68 11.43 3.16 -9.55
C ASP A 68 11.16 4.55 -8.95
N PRO A 69 12.16 5.45 -8.93
CA PRO A 69 11.99 6.82 -8.46
C PRO A 69 10.99 7.62 -9.31
N PHE A 70 10.77 7.26 -10.58
CA PHE A 70 9.77 7.90 -11.46
C PHE A 70 8.36 7.35 -11.23
N ALA A 71 8.21 6.39 -10.31
CA ALA A 71 6.90 6.04 -9.79
C ALA A 71 6.19 7.25 -9.20
N GLU A 72 6.88 8.34 -8.86
CA GLU A 72 6.22 9.58 -8.41
C GLU A 72 5.45 10.31 -9.53
N THR A 73 5.86 10.24 -10.80
CA THR A 73 5.14 10.89 -11.92
C THR A 73 4.09 9.99 -12.58
N HIS A 74 4.26 8.66 -12.54
CA HIS A 74 3.20 7.72 -12.94
C HIS A 74 2.19 7.44 -11.81
N PHE A 75 2.61 7.54 -10.56
CA PHE A 75 1.85 7.15 -9.37
C PHE A 75 1.98 8.16 -8.22
N GLY A 76 2.03 9.48 -8.48
CA GLY A 76 2.14 10.51 -7.43
C GLY A 76 1.16 10.36 -6.26
N TYR A 77 0.05 9.68 -6.52
CA TYR A 77 -0.91 9.24 -5.52
C TYR A 77 -0.41 8.20 -4.48
N LEU A 78 0.65 7.41 -4.72
CA LEU A 78 1.20 6.43 -3.77
C LEU A 78 1.94 7.14 -2.62
N VAL A 79 2.71 8.20 -2.93
CA VAL A 79 3.29 9.08 -1.91
C VAL A 79 2.17 9.75 -1.11
N ASP A 80 1.11 10.20 -1.76
CA ASP A 80 -0.04 10.78 -1.07
C ASP A 80 -0.78 9.77 -0.19
N ALA A 81 -0.88 8.50 -0.58
CA ALA A 81 -1.41 7.45 0.28
C ALA A 81 -0.55 7.26 1.54
N LEU A 82 0.78 7.26 1.40
CA LEU A 82 1.71 7.16 2.53
C LEU A 82 1.64 8.40 3.44
N ARG A 83 1.45 9.61 2.88
CA ARG A 83 1.26 10.84 3.68
C ARG A 83 0.02 10.81 4.57
N ARG A 84 -0.98 9.97 4.25
CA ARG A 84 -2.23 9.84 5.02
C ARG A 84 -2.14 8.78 6.11
N ILE A 85 -1.02 8.07 6.22
CA ILE A 85 -0.80 7.11 7.30
C ILE A 85 -0.61 7.87 8.63
N PRO A 86 -1.29 7.46 9.71
CA PRO A 86 -1.22 8.15 11.00
C PRO A 86 0.21 8.29 11.53
N GLU A 87 0.49 9.40 12.20
CA GLU A 87 1.81 9.68 12.79
C GLU A 87 2.25 8.58 13.79
N ASP A 88 1.31 8.01 14.55
CA ASP A 88 1.57 6.91 15.48
C ASP A 88 2.19 5.69 14.80
N TYR A 89 1.79 5.38 13.56
CA TYR A 89 2.39 4.30 12.79
C TYR A 89 3.86 4.59 12.48
N TRP A 90 4.17 5.82 12.07
CA TRP A 90 5.53 6.24 11.75
C TRP A 90 6.42 6.31 12.98
N ALA A 91 5.89 6.76 14.12
CA ALA A 91 6.58 6.75 15.39
C ALA A 91 6.95 5.32 15.83
N ALA A 92 6.04 4.35 15.60
CA ALA A 92 6.29 2.93 15.86
C ALA A 92 7.25 2.28 14.83
N ASN A 93 7.39 2.87 13.63
CA ASN A 93 8.19 2.32 12.53
C ASN A 93 9.25 3.32 12.01
N PRO A 94 10.22 3.75 12.84
CA PRO A 94 11.13 4.85 12.52
C PRO A 94 12.04 4.57 11.31
N VAL A 95 12.40 3.30 11.07
CA VAL A 95 13.19 2.91 9.89
C VAL A 95 12.38 3.13 8.60
N GLN A 96 11.13 2.67 8.57
CA GLN A 96 10.24 2.87 7.42
C GLN A 96 9.97 4.37 7.19
N HIS A 97 9.82 5.14 8.27
CA HIS A 97 9.63 6.59 8.18
C HIS A 97 10.84 7.28 7.55
N ALA A 98 12.06 6.92 7.98
CA ALA A 98 13.29 7.44 7.40
C ALA A 98 13.43 7.06 5.91
N ASP A 99 12.96 5.88 5.52
CA ASP A 99 12.96 5.41 4.13
C ASP A 99 11.98 6.22 3.27
N PHE A 100 10.77 6.45 3.78
CA PHE A 100 9.77 7.31 3.13
C PHE A 100 10.31 8.73 2.90
N ASP A 101 10.96 9.30 3.92
CA ASP A 101 11.57 10.61 3.84
C ASP A 101 12.69 10.69 2.78
N ARG A 102 13.48 9.63 2.64
CA ARG A 102 14.50 9.55 1.58
C ARG A 102 13.86 9.47 0.20
N ALA A 103 12.78 8.70 0.04
CA ALA A 103 12.05 8.60 -1.22
C ALA A 103 11.49 9.97 -1.64
N ARG A 104 10.80 10.67 -0.72
CA ARG A 104 10.21 12.00 -0.97
C ARG A 104 11.24 13.05 -1.41
N ARG A 105 12.45 13.02 -0.87
CA ARG A 105 13.52 13.99 -1.24
C ARG A 105 14.10 13.75 -2.64
N ARG A 106 14.05 12.53 -3.16
CA ARG A 106 14.56 12.21 -4.51
C ARG A 106 13.61 12.68 -5.60
N ALA A 107 12.34 12.72 -5.27
CA ALA A 107 11.26 12.80 -6.23
C ALA A 107 10.78 14.27 -6.41
N GLY A 108 10.96 15.12 -5.39
CA GLY A 108 10.85 16.58 -5.50
C GLY A 108 12.05 17.32 -6.16
N ARG A 109 12.86 16.65 -6.98
CA ARG A 109 13.92 17.27 -7.83
C ARG A 109 13.57 17.14 -9.30
#